data_AF-A0A6B1EZI2-F1
#
_entry.id   AF-A0A6B1EZI2-F1
#
_cell.length_a   1.000
_cell.length_b   1.000
_cell.length_c   1.000
_cell.angle_alpha   90.00
_cell.angle_beta   90.00
_cell.angle_gamma   90.00
#
_symmetry.space_group_name_H-M   'P 1'
#
loop_
_entity.id
_entity.type
_entity.pdbx_description
1 polymer ?
#
loop_
_entity_poly.entity_id
_entity_poly.type
_entity_poly.pdbx_seq_one_letter_code
_entity_poly.pdbx_strand_id
1 'polypeptide(L)'
;MAGEPPKFGFGRVGELFANLIGMHVLVSYTEPPSWISGVVSAFLLFLVVATIWQNRRGTTPEHAGQKAFLCLTSVLLGLYFILPNSIGPGGWVNDRLAILAPLAIFAWFRGFDNRQWKRAFTIVATLLALINLVYVGVLFKNLNAEIRAFNAFVQRVEKNSVILPLHFDPRGSSKRVGIFVNAANYYCLDNGCINLGNYEIQFDYFPIRFNTDFETPLAEKEWVQVVHWQPERIDLCDYADNVDYLLLWDTPDTPIVAEAIEACYTLIASEGKLKLFKGKRE
;
A
#
# COMPACT_ATOMS: atom_id res chain seq x y z
N MET A 1 -13.38 1.81 1.11
CA MET A 1 -12.46 2.88 0.63
C MET A 1 -12.49 2.93 -0.90
N ALA A 2 -13.66 3.20 -1.45
CA ALA A 2 -13.89 3.69 -2.80
C ALA A 2 -14.99 4.73 -2.67
N GLY A 3 -14.87 5.89 -3.35
CA GLY A 3 -16.02 6.75 -3.59
C GLY A 3 -16.29 7.95 -2.69
N GLU A 4 -15.37 8.42 -1.83
CA GLU A 4 -15.53 9.83 -1.41
C GLU A 4 -15.18 10.73 -2.60
N PRO A 5 -16.07 11.64 -3.02
CA PRO A 5 -15.80 12.55 -4.11
C PRO A 5 -14.53 13.35 -3.77
N PRO A 6 -13.67 13.64 -4.76
CA PRO A 6 -12.43 14.36 -4.51
C PRO A 6 -12.76 15.73 -3.89
N LYS A 7 -12.59 15.84 -2.57
CA LYS A 7 -12.79 17.08 -1.84
C LYS A 7 -11.56 17.95 -2.04
N PHE A 8 -11.62 18.81 -3.04
CA PHE A 8 -10.69 19.91 -3.19
C PHE A 8 -11.00 20.99 -2.16
N GLY A 9 -9.97 21.56 -1.55
CA GLY A 9 -10.12 22.76 -0.73
C GLY A 9 -9.34 22.75 0.58
N PHE A 10 -9.27 23.92 1.19
CA PHE A 10 -8.40 24.20 2.34
C PHE A 10 -8.96 23.71 3.69
N GLY A 11 -10.14 23.08 3.71
CA GLY A 11 -10.76 22.57 4.94
C GLY A 11 -9.94 21.49 5.66
N ARG A 12 -9.03 20.80 4.95
CA ARG A 12 -8.16 19.75 5.51
C ARG A 12 -6.75 20.23 5.90
N VAL A 13 -6.44 21.53 5.75
CA VAL A 13 -5.06 22.02 5.92
C VAL A 13 -4.49 21.67 7.29
N GLY A 14 -5.27 21.81 8.37
CA GLY A 14 -4.82 21.49 9.73
C GLY A 14 -4.46 20.01 9.89
N GLU A 15 -5.31 19.11 9.41
CA GLU A 15 -5.08 17.66 9.43
C GLU A 15 -3.85 17.29 8.59
N LEU A 16 -3.76 17.81 7.36
CA LEU A 16 -2.66 17.52 6.45
C LEU A 16 -1.32 18.06 6.97
N PHE A 17 -1.33 19.21 7.65
CA PHE A 17 -0.16 19.76 8.29
C PHE A 17 0.30 18.90 9.47
N ALA A 18 -0.63 18.44 10.30
CA ALA A 18 -0.35 17.49 11.37
C ALA A 18 0.22 16.17 10.82
N ASN A 19 -0.34 15.66 9.72
CA ASN A 19 0.15 14.45 9.05
C ASN A 19 1.56 14.64 8.47
N LEU A 20 1.88 15.82 7.94
CA LEU A 20 3.20 16.14 7.40
C LEU A 20 4.25 16.25 8.52
N ILE A 21 3.95 16.95 9.61
CA ILE A 21 4.87 17.08 10.77
C ILE A 21 5.02 15.75 11.51
N GLY A 22 3.92 15.02 11.67
CA GLY A 22 3.92 13.68 12.25
C GLY A 22 4.58 12.64 11.37
N MET A 23 5.00 13.02 10.15
CA MET A 23 5.59 12.14 9.14
C MET A 23 4.76 10.88 8.96
N HIS A 24 3.42 11.03 8.92
CA HIS A 24 2.49 9.90 8.83
C HIS A 24 2.71 9.07 7.55
N VAL A 25 3.34 9.70 6.54
CA VAL A 25 3.81 9.06 5.32
C VAL A 25 4.84 7.95 5.55
N LEU A 26 5.56 7.98 6.68
CA LEU A 26 6.50 6.92 7.08
C LEU A 26 5.79 5.73 7.73
N VAL A 27 4.51 5.88 8.10
CA VAL A 27 3.68 4.78 8.61
C VAL A 27 3.12 4.02 7.42
N SER A 28 3.59 2.78 7.23
CA SER A 28 3.08 1.87 6.18
C SER A 28 2.63 0.54 6.78
N TYR A 29 3.59 -0.22 7.32
CA TYR A 29 3.38 -1.59 7.78
C TYR A 29 3.21 -1.70 9.30
N THR A 30 3.81 -0.79 10.05
CA THR A 30 3.68 -0.71 11.50
C THR A 30 3.79 0.75 11.91
N GLU A 31 3.27 1.09 13.09
CA GLU A 31 3.48 2.42 13.65
C GLU A 31 4.95 2.54 14.06
N PRO A 32 5.75 3.39 13.41
CA PRO A 32 7.07 3.69 13.90
C PRO A 32 6.90 4.32 15.29
N PRO A 33 7.84 4.07 16.21
CA PRO A 33 7.88 4.80 17.47
C PRO A 33 7.74 6.30 17.22
N SER A 34 6.82 6.97 17.93
CA SER A 34 6.48 8.38 17.71
C SER A 34 7.68 9.33 17.74
N TRP A 35 8.76 8.93 18.44
CA TRP A 35 10.02 9.67 18.48
C TRP A 35 10.75 9.71 17.13
N ILE A 36 10.64 8.68 16.27
CA ILE A 36 11.33 8.64 14.97
C ILE A 36 10.81 9.76 14.07
N SER A 37 9.49 9.90 13.97
CA SER A 37 8.86 10.99 13.22
C SER A 37 9.30 12.35 13.74
N GLY A 38 9.34 12.53 15.07
CA GLY A 38 9.81 13.76 15.70
C GLY A 38 11.28 14.07 15.36
N VAL A 39 12.17 13.06 15.40
CA VAL A 39 13.58 13.21 15.06
C VAL A 39 13.77 13.58 13.59
N VAL A 40 13.06 12.91 12.67
CA VAL A 40 13.14 13.21 11.23
C VAL A 40 12.65 14.63 10.95
N SER A 41 11.50 15.04 11.53
CA SER A 41 10.96 16.39 11.38
C SER A 41 11.89 17.46 11.95
N ALA A 42 12.45 17.24 13.15
CA ALA A 42 13.42 18.15 13.76
C ALA A 42 14.70 18.26 12.92
N PHE A 43 15.16 17.14 12.35
CA PHE A 43 16.34 17.10 11.49
C PHE A 43 16.12 17.87 10.18
N LEU A 44 14.97 17.67 9.52
CA LEU A 44 14.61 18.44 8.33
C LEU A 44 14.50 19.94 8.63
N LEU A 45 13.86 20.30 9.75
CA LEU A 45 13.75 21.70 10.18
C LEU A 45 15.13 22.32 10.44
N PHE A 46 16.01 21.58 11.12
CA PHE A 46 17.40 22.00 11.35
C PHE A 46 18.13 22.27 10.03
N LEU A 47 17.99 21.39 9.03
CA LEU A 47 18.62 21.58 7.71
C LEU A 47 18.07 22.80 6.96
N VAL A 48 16.75 23.04 7.04
CA VAL A 48 16.14 24.24 6.48
C VAL A 48 16.72 25.50 7.14
N VAL A 49 16.73 25.57 8.47
CA VAL A 49 17.24 26.73 9.23
C VAL A 49 18.73 26.95 8.95
N ALA A 50 19.53 25.88 8.95
CA ALA A 50 20.95 25.96 8.65
C ALA A 50 21.21 26.47 7.22
N THR A 51 20.44 26.01 6.24
CA THR A 51 20.54 26.46 4.85
C THR A 51 20.17 27.94 4.72
N ILE A 52 19.07 28.40 5.35
CA ILE A 52 18.68 29.82 5.36
C ILE A 52 19.78 30.68 6.00
N TRP A 53 20.36 30.23 7.10
CA TRP A 53 21.41 30.95 7.81
C TRP A 53 22.69 31.08 6.97
N GLN A 54 23.09 30.02 6.28
CA GLN A 54 24.22 30.05 5.35
C GLN A 54 23.95 30.99 4.15
N ASN A 55 22.73 30.96 3.59
CA ASN A 55 22.33 31.89 2.52
C ASN A 55 22.44 33.35 2.97
N ARG A 56 21.98 33.67 4.19
CA ARG A 56 22.04 35.03 4.74
C ARG A 56 23.47 35.51 5.04
N ARG A 57 24.36 34.60 5.43
CA ARG A 57 25.77 34.93 5.68
C ARG A 57 26.59 35.14 4.39
N GLY A 58 26.02 34.85 3.22
CA GLY A 58 26.70 35.05 1.94
C GLY A 58 27.94 34.17 1.75
N THR A 59 28.10 33.09 2.52
CA THR A 59 29.32 32.27 2.51
C THR A 59 29.53 31.51 1.21
N THR A 60 28.47 31.26 0.44
CA THR A 60 28.53 30.59 -0.86
C THR A 60 27.51 31.19 -1.85
N PRO A 61 27.89 31.40 -3.13
CA PRO A 61 26.96 31.86 -4.16
C PRO A 61 25.88 30.81 -4.42
N GLU A 62 24.63 31.25 -4.46
CA GLU A 62 23.47 30.39 -4.68
C GLU A 62 23.40 29.94 -6.13
N HIS A 63 23.34 28.63 -6.37
CA HIS A 63 23.23 28.10 -7.73
C HIS A 63 21.78 28.23 -8.22
N ALA A 64 21.56 28.61 -9.48
CA ALA A 64 20.22 28.74 -10.06
C ALA A 64 19.37 27.45 -9.90
N GLY A 65 20.01 26.27 -9.98
CA GLY A 65 19.36 24.98 -9.75
C GLY A 65 18.79 24.78 -8.34
N GLN A 66 19.42 25.35 -7.30
CA GLN A 66 18.92 25.23 -5.92
C GLN A 66 17.58 25.98 -5.76
N LYS A 67 17.45 27.17 -6.34
CA LYS A 67 16.19 27.92 -6.33
C LYS A 67 15.06 27.19 -7.05
N ALA A 68 15.39 26.47 -8.13
CA ALA A 68 14.42 25.65 -8.84
C ALA A 68 13.86 24.53 -7.96
N PHE A 69 14.71 23.83 -7.18
CA PHE A 69 14.26 22.80 -6.24
C PHE A 69 13.42 23.35 -5.07
N LEU A 70 13.74 24.55 -4.57
CA LEU A 70 12.91 25.23 -3.59
C LEU A 70 11.52 25.57 -4.18
N CYS A 71 11.49 26.11 -5.39
CA CYS A 71 10.24 26.40 -6.11
C CYS A 71 9.41 25.13 -6.32
N LEU A 72 10.05 24.04 -6.79
CA LEU A 72 9.42 22.73 -6.95
C LEU A 72 8.85 22.21 -5.63
N THR A 73 9.61 22.30 -4.55
CA THR A 73 9.15 21.91 -3.21
C THR A 73 7.90 22.69 -2.80
N SER A 74 7.90 24.01 -2.99
CA SER A 74 6.75 24.87 -2.70
C SER A 74 5.52 24.50 -3.52
N VAL A 75 5.70 24.19 -4.81
CA VAL A 75 4.61 23.71 -5.69
C VAL A 75 4.05 22.37 -5.20
N LEU A 76 4.91 21.41 -4.88
CA LEU A 76 4.50 20.09 -4.38
C LEU A 76 3.75 20.18 -3.06
N LEU A 77 4.21 21.03 -2.13
CA LEU A 77 3.50 21.29 -0.87
C LEU A 77 2.17 22.01 -1.11
N GLY A 78 2.11 22.97 -2.02
CA GLY A 78 0.85 23.61 -2.43
C GLY A 78 -0.16 22.58 -2.96
N LEU A 79 0.28 21.69 -3.85
CA LEU A 79 -0.55 20.60 -4.36
C LEU A 79 -1.00 19.64 -3.25
N TYR A 80 -0.13 19.33 -2.29
CA TYR A 80 -0.46 18.45 -1.16
C TYR A 80 -1.68 18.95 -0.34
N PHE A 81 -1.80 20.27 -0.17
CA PHE A 81 -2.92 20.88 0.55
C PHE A 81 -4.20 21.05 -0.27
N ILE A 82 -4.09 21.07 -1.60
CA ILE A 82 -5.22 21.35 -2.50
C ILE A 82 -5.83 20.06 -3.04
N LEU A 83 -5.00 19.07 -3.39
CA LEU A 83 -5.43 17.85 -4.06
C LEU A 83 -6.20 16.92 -3.11
N PRO A 84 -7.09 16.07 -3.68
CA PRO A 84 -7.77 15.03 -2.92
C PRO A 84 -6.77 14.01 -2.38
N ASN A 85 -7.10 13.42 -1.22
CA ASN A 85 -6.22 12.45 -0.56
C ASN A 85 -5.95 11.22 -1.46
N SER A 86 -6.95 10.79 -2.24
CA SER A 86 -6.80 9.72 -3.21
C SER A 86 -7.59 9.95 -4.50
N ILE A 87 -7.11 9.36 -5.60
CA ILE A 87 -7.82 9.28 -6.89
C ILE A 87 -7.86 7.79 -7.28
N GLY A 88 -9.06 7.20 -7.26
CA GLY A 88 -9.27 5.79 -7.55
C GLY A 88 -8.63 4.82 -6.55
N PRO A 89 -8.73 3.51 -6.82
CA PRO A 89 -8.12 2.47 -5.98
C PRO A 89 -6.58 2.56 -6.02
N GLY A 90 -5.94 2.67 -4.85
CA GLY A 90 -4.47 2.71 -4.73
C GLY A 90 -3.79 4.04 -5.08
N GLY A 91 -4.54 5.07 -5.47
CA GLY A 91 -4.00 6.39 -5.84
C GLY A 91 -3.83 7.35 -4.68
N TRP A 92 -3.03 7.03 -3.66
CA TRP A 92 -2.79 7.92 -2.49
C TRP A 92 -1.92 9.13 -2.87
N VAL A 93 -2.56 10.18 -3.40
CA VAL A 93 -1.89 11.37 -3.94
C VAL A 93 -1.14 12.13 -2.85
N ASN A 94 -1.79 12.34 -1.71
CA ASN A 94 -1.19 13.13 -0.63
C ASN A 94 0.04 12.46 -0.02
N ASP A 95 0.00 11.13 0.19
CA ASP A 95 1.18 10.39 0.64
C ASP A 95 2.34 10.52 -0.37
N ARG A 96 2.08 10.43 -1.68
CA ARG A 96 3.13 10.62 -2.71
C ARG A 96 3.73 12.02 -2.67
N LEU A 97 2.91 13.05 -2.56
CA LEU A 97 3.40 14.44 -2.48
C LEU A 97 4.17 14.69 -1.18
N ALA A 98 3.74 14.09 -0.07
CA ALA A 98 4.43 14.15 1.22
C ALA A 98 5.80 13.43 1.20
N ILE A 99 6.07 12.53 0.25
CA ILE A 99 7.40 11.96 -0.01
C ILE A 99 8.20 12.85 -0.95
N LEU A 100 7.60 13.27 -2.06
CA LEU A 100 8.29 14.01 -3.12
C LEU A 100 8.74 15.40 -2.65
N ALA A 101 7.95 16.10 -1.83
CA ALA A 101 8.33 17.42 -1.33
C ALA A 101 9.58 17.38 -0.42
N PRO A 102 9.68 16.51 0.60
CA PRO A 102 10.93 16.32 1.35
C PRO A 102 12.11 15.83 0.51
N LEU A 103 11.88 15.01 -0.53
CA LEU A 103 12.96 14.62 -1.44
C LEU A 103 13.47 15.80 -2.28
N ALA A 104 12.57 16.65 -2.78
CA ALA A 104 12.93 17.82 -3.55
C ALA A 104 13.71 18.85 -2.71
N ILE A 105 13.33 19.05 -1.44
CA ILE A 105 13.99 20.05 -0.58
C ILE A 105 15.43 19.64 -0.22
N PHE A 106 15.76 18.34 -0.20
CA PHE A 106 17.14 17.88 0.01
C PHE A 106 18.10 18.42 -1.04
N ALA A 107 17.66 18.58 -2.29
CA ALA A 107 18.48 19.14 -3.37
C ALA A 107 18.72 20.65 -3.24
N TRP A 108 17.93 21.34 -2.41
CA TRP A 108 18.13 22.74 -2.07
C TRP A 108 19.13 22.94 -0.92
N PHE A 109 19.25 21.96 -0.01
CA PHE A 109 20.11 22.10 1.16
C PHE A 109 21.58 22.30 0.80
N ARG A 110 22.26 23.13 1.60
CA ARG A 110 23.70 23.39 1.45
C ARG A 110 24.53 22.39 2.25
N GLY A 111 25.69 22.04 1.70
CA GLY A 111 26.68 21.25 2.41
C GLY A 111 27.29 22.03 3.58
N PHE A 112 27.76 21.32 4.60
CA PHE A 112 28.51 21.95 5.69
C PHE A 112 29.94 22.28 5.24
N ASP A 113 30.36 23.54 5.44
CA ASP A 113 31.71 24.01 5.13
C ASP A 113 32.78 23.34 6.01
N ASN A 114 32.43 23.03 7.27
CA ASN A 114 33.33 22.39 8.22
C ASN A 114 33.39 20.87 7.99
N ARG A 115 34.59 20.35 7.73
CA ARG A 115 34.87 18.92 7.50
C ARG A 115 34.42 18.01 8.65
N GLN A 116 34.53 18.46 9.89
CA GLN A 116 34.10 17.69 11.07
C GLN A 116 32.58 17.52 11.08
N TRP A 117 31.83 18.60 10.85
CA TRP A 117 30.37 18.57 10.75
C TRP A 117 29.89 17.71 9.58
N LYS A 118 30.55 17.80 8.42
CA LYS A 118 30.25 16.94 7.28
C LYS A 118 30.44 15.46 7.61
N ARG A 119 31.54 15.10 8.28
CA ARG A 119 31.79 13.71 8.73
C ARG A 119 30.75 13.25 9.74
N ALA A 120 30.46 14.05 10.76
CA ALA A 120 29.45 13.74 11.76
C ALA A 120 28.08 13.51 11.11
N PHE A 121 27.67 14.39 10.20
CA PHE A 121 26.43 14.25 9.45
C PHE A 121 26.39 12.95 8.64
N THR A 122 27.44 12.65 7.87
CA THR A 122 27.50 11.41 7.09
C THR A 122 27.40 10.18 8.00
N ILE A 123 28.11 10.15 9.12
CA ILE A 123 28.06 9.04 10.07
C ILE A 123 26.63 8.87 10.61
N VAL A 124 25.99 9.94 11.07
CA VAL A 124 24.62 9.89 11.60
C VAL A 124 23.63 9.42 10.54
N ALA A 125 23.69 9.98 9.32
CA ALA A 125 22.79 9.58 8.23
C ALA A 125 22.98 8.11 7.83
N THR A 126 24.23 7.64 7.73
CA THR A 126 24.54 6.24 7.43
C THR A 126 24.05 5.31 8.54
N LEU A 127 24.25 5.67 9.81
CA LEU A 127 23.74 4.88 10.94
C LEU A 127 22.21 4.80 10.94
N LEU A 128 21.52 5.93 10.72
CA LEU A 128 20.06 5.94 10.61
C LEU A 128 19.55 5.06 9.45
N ALA A 129 20.22 5.12 8.30
CA ALA A 129 19.88 4.29 7.15
C ALA A 129 20.09 2.78 7.46
N LEU A 130 21.18 2.41 8.13
CA LEU A 130 21.45 1.02 8.53
C LEU A 130 20.43 0.51 9.55
N ILE A 131 20.09 1.32 10.56
CA ILE A 131 19.06 0.99 11.56
C ILE A 131 17.72 0.78 10.86
N ASN A 132 17.34 1.69 9.95
CA ASN A 132 16.10 1.57 9.20
C ASN A 132 16.08 0.32 8.31
N LEU A 133 17.20 -0.01 7.64
CA LEU A 133 17.33 -1.21 6.83
C LEU A 133 17.12 -2.49 7.64
N VAL A 134 17.75 -2.59 8.82
CA VAL A 134 17.58 -3.75 9.72
C VAL A 134 16.13 -3.83 10.21
N TYR A 135 15.55 -2.70 10.62
CA TYR A 135 14.16 -2.62 11.07
C TYR A 135 13.17 -3.09 10.00
N VAL A 136 13.27 -2.55 8.78
CA VAL A 136 12.43 -2.94 7.64
C VAL A 136 12.67 -4.41 7.27
N GLY A 137 13.91 -4.88 7.33
CA GLY A 137 14.25 -6.28 7.07
C GLY A 137 13.57 -7.26 8.03
N VAL A 138 13.57 -6.95 9.34
CA VAL A 138 12.85 -7.75 10.35
C VAL A 138 11.35 -7.72 10.11
N LEU A 139 10.80 -6.54 9.80
CA LEU A 139 9.38 -6.38 9.50
C LEU A 139 8.97 -7.22 8.29
N PHE A 140 9.71 -7.14 7.20
CA PHE A 140 9.43 -7.92 5.99
C PHE A 140 9.63 -9.41 6.19
N LYS A 141 10.57 -9.83 7.05
CA LYS A 141 10.68 -11.25 7.43
C LYS A 141 9.38 -11.77 8.04
N ASN A 142 8.72 -10.98 8.90
CA ASN A 142 7.46 -11.35 9.55
C ASN A 142 6.29 -11.34 8.56
N LEU A 143 6.14 -10.27 7.77
CA LEU A 143 5.10 -10.19 6.73
C LEU A 143 5.24 -11.31 5.69
N ASN A 144 6.47 -11.66 5.30
CA ASN A 144 6.73 -12.78 4.40
C ASN A 144 6.36 -14.12 5.03
N ALA A 145 6.39 -14.27 6.35
CA ALA A 145 5.93 -15.50 7.00
C ALA A 145 4.40 -15.64 6.88
N GLU A 146 3.65 -14.54 7.04
CA GLU A 146 2.21 -14.51 6.81
C GLU A 146 1.84 -14.80 5.36
N ILE A 147 2.55 -14.18 4.39
CA ILE A 147 2.33 -14.46 2.96
C ILE A 147 2.64 -15.93 2.63
N ARG A 148 3.69 -16.53 3.22
CA ARG A 148 3.96 -17.96 3.06
C ARG A 148 2.85 -18.83 3.63
N ALA A 149 2.31 -18.48 4.80
CA ALA A 149 1.18 -19.20 5.39
C ALA A 149 -0.06 -19.10 4.50
N PHE A 150 -0.36 -17.93 3.94
CA PHE A 150 -1.45 -17.73 2.99
C PHE A 150 -1.27 -18.55 1.69
N ASN A 151 -0.03 -18.78 1.27
CA ASN A 151 0.31 -19.53 0.05
C ASN A 151 0.62 -21.02 0.30
N ALA A 152 0.30 -21.56 1.48
CA ALA A 152 0.63 -22.96 1.82
C ALA A 152 -0.06 -23.99 0.90
N PHE A 153 -1.15 -23.61 0.22
CA PHE A 153 -1.93 -24.50 -0.63
C PHE A 153 -1.72 -24.28 -2.14
N VAL A 154 -0.71 -23.52 -2.56
CA VAL A 154 -0.43 -23.28 -4.00
C VAL A 154 -0.33 -24.58 -4.80
N GLN A 155 0.27 -25.63 -4.23
CA GLN A 155 0.42 -26.94 -4.89
C GLN A 155 -0.82 -27.84 -4.81
N ARG A 156 -1.88 -27.42 -4.11
CA ARG A 156 -3.14 -28.19 -3.97
C ARG A 156 -4.21 -27.76 -4.97
N VAL A 157 -4.01 -26.63 -5.64
CA VAL A 157 -4.91 -26.15 -6.68
C VAL A 157 -4.52 -26.77 -8.02
N GLU A 158 -5.52 -27.29 -8.72
CA GLU A 158 -5.36 -27.86 -10.06
C GLU A 158 -4.94 -26.78 -11.07
N LYS A 159 -4.31 -27.18 -12.16
CA LYS A 159 -3.93 -26.25 -13.24
C LYS A 159 -5.18 -25.79 -13.99
N ASN A 160 -5.13 -24.59 -14.59
CA ASN A 160 -6.21 -24.00 -15.37
C ASN A 160 -7.53 -23.85 -14.58
N SER A 161 -7.43 -23.57 -13.28
CA SER A 161 -8.59 -23.36 -12.41
C SER A 161 -8.86 -21.88 -12.15
N VAL A 162 -10.12 -21.55 -11.89
CA VAL A 162 -10.58 -20.22 -11.46
C VAL A 162 -10.59 -20.15 -9.93
N ILE A 163 -9.91 -19.17 -9.38
CA ILE A 163 -9.72 -18.97 -7.94
C ILE A 163 -10.36 -17.66 -7.53
N LEU A 164 -11.24 -17.73 -6.53
CA LEU A 164 -11.80 -16.57 -5.85
C LEU A 164 -11.15 -16.41 -4.47
N PRO A 165 -10.27 -15.41 -4.27
CA PRO A 165 -9.70 -15.14 -2.96
C PRO A 165 -10.65 -14.27 -2.12
N LEU A 166 -10.95 -14.72 -0.90
CA LEU A 166 -11.68 -13.94 0.10
C LEU A 166 -10.78 -13.66 1.31
N HIS A 167 -10.72 -12.39 1.69
CA HIS A 167 -9.90 -11.93 2.80
C HIS A 167 -10.78 -11.22 3.84
N PHE A 168 -10.86 -11.78 5.05
CA PHE A 168 -11.53 -11.11 6.19
C PHE A 168 -10.54 -10.35 7.09
N ASP A 169 -9.25 -10.65 6.94
CA ASP A 169 -8.15 -9.84 7.46
C ASP A 169 -7.15 -9.54 6.32
N PRO A 170 -7.49 -8.65 5.37
CA PRO A 170 -6.67 -8.41 4.17
C PRO A 170 -5.31 -7.78 4.48
N ARG A 171 -5.15 -7.18 5.67
CA ARG A 171 -3.93 -6.51 6.11
C ARG A 171 -3.02 -7.40 6.94
N GLY A 172 -3.53 -8.41 7.63
CA GLY A 172 -2.73 -9.19 8.57
C GLY A 172 -2.11 -8.28 9.62
N SER A 173 -0.83 -8.49 9.94
CA SER A 173 -0.12 -7.61 10.88
C SER A 173 0.23 -6.20 10.34
N SER A 174 -0.06 -5.91 9.07
CA SER A 174 0.22 -4.61 8.45
C SER A 174 -0.79 -3.54 8.87
N LYS A 175 -0.30 -2.34 9.17
CA LYS A 175 -1.15 -1.21 9.56
C LYS A 175 -2.03 -0.68 8.42
N ARG A 176 -1.42 -0.42 7.25
CA ARG A 176 -2.10 0.27 6.13
C ARG A 176 -2.17 -0.57 4.85
N VAL A 177 -1.20 -1.45 4.63
CA VAL A 177 -1.06 -2.20 3.37
C VAL A 177 -1.80 -3.53 3.45
N GLY A 178 -2.70 -3.81 2.50
CA GLY A 178 -3.34 -5.11 2.36
C GLY A 178 -2.37 -6.14 1.78
N ILE A 179 -1.63 -6.85 2.64
CA ILE A 179 -0.56 -7.76 2.21
C ILE A 179 -1.07 -8.99 1.46
N PHE A 180 -2.34 -9.36 1.63
CA PHE A 180 -2.93 -10.54 0.98
C PHE A 180 -3.65 -10.22 -0.34
N VAL A 181 -3.99 -8.95 -0.59
CA VAL A 181 -4.75 -8.48 -1.77
C VAL A 181 -4.15 -9.00 -3.09
N ASN A 182 -2.83 -9.02 -3.19
CA ASN A 182 -2.13 -9.54 -4.38
C ASN A 182 -1.47 -10.90 -4.15
N ALA A 183 -1.55 -11.46 -2.94
CA ALA A 183 -0.89 -12.72 -2.61
C ALA A 183 -1.57 -13.91 -3.31
N ALA A 184 -2.86 -13.81 -3.62
CA ALA A 184 -3.57 -14.86 -4.37
C ALA A 184 -2.99 -15.10 -5.78
N ASN A 185 -2.26 -14.13 -6.35
CA ASN A 185 -1.59 -14.30 -7.64
C ASN A 185 -0.54 -15.42 -7.63
N TYR A 186 0.05 -15.76 -6.47
CA TYR A 186 1.00 -16.88 -6.37
C TYR A 186 0.36 -18.24 -6.73
N TYR A 187 -0.95 -18.39 -6.58
CA TYR A 187 -1.68 -19.59 -7.00
C TYR A 187 -1.86 -19.68 -8.51
N CYS A 188 -1.56 -18.61 -9.26
CA CYS A 188 -1.76 -18.53 -10.71
C CYS A 188 -0.45 -18.36 -11.51
N LEU A 189 0.70 -18.56 -10.87
CA LEU A 189 1.99 -18.46 -11.55
C LEU A 189 2.24 -19.71 -12.42
N ASP A 190 2.39 -19.50 -13.72
CA ASP A 190 2.81 -20.49 -14.73
C ASP A 190 1.95 -21.77 -14.80
N ASN A 191 0.67 -21.70 -14.38
CA ASN A 191 -0.22 -22.87 -14.32
C ASN A 191 -1.58 -22.67 -15.00
N GLY A 192 -1.78 -21.53 -15.68
CA GLY A 192 -3.00 -21.21 -16.41
C GLY A 192 -4.20 -20.87 -15.54
N CYS A 193 -4.04 -20.81 -14.21
CA CYS A 193 -5.14 -20.44 -13.33
C CYS A 193 -5.52 -18.96 -13.48
N ILE A 194 -6.78 -18.66 -13.16
CA ILE A 194 -7.37 -17.32 -13.19
C ILE A 194 -7.61 -16.88 -11.75
N ASN A 195 -6.98 -15.77 -11.34
CA ASN A 195 -7.27 -15.12 -10.07
C ASN A 195 -8.34 -14.04 -10.26
N LEU A 196 -9.55 -14.26 -9.74
CA LEU A 196 -10.64 -13.27 -9.78
C LEU A 196 -10.36 -12.04 -8.91
N GLY A 197 -9.41 -12.14 -7.98
CA GLY A 197 -8.87 -11.00 -7.24
C GLY A 197 -7.82 -10.19 -8.00
N ASN A 198 -7.47 -10.49 -9.25
CA ASN A 198 -6.46 -9.72 -9.95
C ASN A 198 -7.02 -8.35 -10.39
N TYR A 199 -6.58 -7.26 -9.74
CA TYR A 199 -7.08 -5.91 -10.04
C TYR A 199 -6.74 -5.41 -11.46
N GLU A 200 -5.70 -5.95 -12.08
CA GLU A 200 -5.23 -5.50 -13.39
C GLU A 200 -6.28 -5.68 -14.48
N ILE A 201 -7.16 -6.67 -14.34
CA ILE A 201 -8.27 -6.93 -15.27
C ILE A 201 -9.29 -5.80 -15.34
N GLN A 202 -9.35 -4.92 -14.33
CA GLN A 202 -10.36 -3.87 -14.24
C GLN A 202 -10.02 -2.62 -15.05
N PHE A 203 -8.75 -2.49 -15.46
CA PHE A 203 -8.25 -1.27 -16.03
C PHE A 203 -7.70 -1.49 -17.43
N ASP A 204 -8.18 -0.67 -18.38
CA ASP A 204 -7.85 -0.80 -19.79
C ASP A 204 -6.38 -0.53 -20.14
N TYR A 205 -5.60 0.01 -19.19
CA TYR A 205 -4.18 0.29 -19.36
C TYR A 205 -3.26 -0.90 -19.06
N PHE A 206 -3.79 -2.00 -18.50
CA PHE A 206 -3.05 -3.27 -18.42
C PHE A 206 -3.33 -4.13 -19.66
N PRO A 207 -2.32 -4.88 -20.15
CA PRO A 207 -2.46 -5.72 -21.34
C PRO A 207 -3.12 -7.08 -21.04
N ILE A 208 -4.02 -7.15 -20.05
CA ILE A 208 -4.76 -8.36 -19.68
C ILE A 208 -6.25 -8.05 -19.60
N ARG A 209 -7.09 -8.94 -20.10
CA ARG A 209 -8.55 -8.77 -20.12
C ARG A 209 -9.24 -10.12 -20.02
N PHE A 210 -10.43 -10.13 -19.43
CA PHE A 210 -11.33 -11.26 -19.57
C PHE A 210 -11.90 -11.34 -20.98
N ASN A 211 -12.34 -12.54 -21.35
CA ASN A 211 -13.13 -12.73 -22.57
C ASN A 211 -14.43 -11.93 -22.48
N THR A 212 -14.99 -11.55 -23.63
CA THR A 212 -16.23 -10.73 -23.70
C THR A 212 -17.42 -11.38 -23.00
N ASP A 213 -17.41 -12.72 -22.94
CA ASP A 213 -18.52 -13.53 -22.43
C ASP A 213 -18.28 -13.92 -20.95
N PHE A 214 -17.26 -13.34 -20.31
CA PHE A 214 -16.98 -13.58 -18.90
C PHE A 214 -18.01 -12.88 -18.01
N GLU A 215 -18.68 -13.65 -17.17
CA GLU A 215 -19.60 -13.13 -16.17
C GLU A 215 -18.83 -12.69 -14.93
N THR A 216 -18.88 -11.40 -14.62
CA THR A 216 -18.26 -10.83 -13.43
C THR A 216 -19.12 -11.09 -12.18
N PRO A 217 -18.53 -11.29 -10.99
CA PRO A 217 -19.30 -11.51 -9.75
C PRO A 217 -20.27 -10.36 -9.41
N LEU A 218 -19.99 -9.15 -9.90
CA LEU A 218 -20.81 -7.96 -9.70
C LEU A 218 -20.77 -7.09 -10.96
N ALA A 219 -21.90 -6.45 -11.30
CA ALA A 219 -22.01 -5.59 -12.48
C ALA A 219 -21.23 -4.25 -12.40
N GLU A 220 -20.72 -3.89 -11.21
CA GLU A 220 -19.99 -2.64 -11.02
C GLU A 220 -18.56 -2.72 -11.59
N LYS A 221 -18.08 -1.59 -12.15
CA LYS A 221 -16.75 -1.54 -12.80
C LYS A 221 -15.59 -1.92 -11.87
N GLU A 222 -15.68 -1.57 -10.59
CA GLU A 222 -14.63 -1.79 -9.59
C GLU A 222 -14.86 -3.06 -8.73
N TRP A 223 -15.57 -4.08 -9.24
CA TRP A 223 -15.92 -5.32 -8.50
C TRP A 223 -14.75 -6.07 -7.82
N VAL A 224 -13.54 -6.11 -8.37
CA VAL A 224 -12.34 -6.70 -7.72
C VAL A 224 -11.99 -5.96 -6.42
N GLN A 225 -12.26 -4.66 -6.28
CA GLN A 225 -12.11 -3.98 -5.00
C GLN A 225 -13.09 -4.51 -3.96
N VAL A 226 -14.28 -4.94 -4.38
CA VAL A 226 -15.26 -5.60 -3.51
C VAL A 226 -14.78 -6.98 -3.10
N VAL A 227 -14.19 -7.77 -4.01
CA VAL A 227 -13.54 -9.06 -3.67
C VAL A 227 -12.53 -8.90 -2.52
N HIS A 228 -11.74 -7.82 -2.54
CA HIS A 228 -10.68 -7.58 -1.54
C HIS A 228 -11.12 -6.96 -0.23
N TRP A 229 -12.16 -6.13 -0.24
CA TRP A 229 -12.48 -5.24 0.88
C TRP A 229 -13.92 -5.37 1.39
N GLN A 230 -14.80 -6.00 0.62
CA GLN A 230 -16.22 -6.17 0.94
C GLN A 230 -16.74 -7.54 0.42
N PRO A 231 -16.05 -8.65 0.74
CA PRO A 231 -16.39 -9.98 0.20
C PRO A 231 -17.84 -10.40 0.52
N GLU A 232 -18.44 -9.85 1.56
CA GLU A 232 -19.84 -10.07 1.97
C GLU A 232 -20.88 -9.61 0.93
N ARG A 233 -20.50 -8.77 -0.04
CA ARG A 233 -21.40 -8.31 -1.11
C ARG A 233 -21.51 -9.29 -2.28
N ILE A 234 -20.66 -10.31 -2.34
CA ILE A 234 -20.66 -11.30 -3.41
C ILE A 234 -21.64 -12.41 -3.04
N ASP A 235 -22.57 -12.71 -3.94
CA ASP A 235 -23.40 -13.92 -3.80
C ASP A 235 -22.55 -15.15 -4.15
N LEU A 236 -22.03 -15.80 -3.11
CA LEU A 236 -21.08 -16.89 -3.28
C LEU A 236 -21.70 -18.15 -3.87
N CYS A 237 -23.01 -18.33 -3.71
CA CYS A 237 -23.72 -19.50 -4.19
C CYS A 237 -24.13 -19.31 -5.65
N ASP A 238 -24.69 -18.15 -5.99
CA ASP A 238 -25.02 -17.79 -7.38
C ASP A 238 -23.78 -17.85 -8.29
N TYR A 239 -22.62 -17.46 -7.75
CA TYR A 239 -21.38 -17.43 -8.51
C TYR A 239 -20.53 -18.72 -8.41
N ALA A 240 -20.99 -19.74 -7.68
CA ALA A 240 -20.19 -20.94 -7.39
C ALA A 240 -19.78 -21.72 -8.64
N ASP A 241 -20.62 -21.75 -9.67
CA ASP A 241 -20.35 -22.49 -10.91
C ASP A 241 -19.13 -21.94 -11.67
N ASN A 242 -18.89 -20.63 -11.54
CA ASN A 242 -17.78 -19.91 -12.17
C ASN A 242 -16.45 -20.04 -11.39
N VAL A 243 -16.45 -20.67 -10.21
CA VAL A 243 -15.30 -20.74 -9.30
C VAL A 243 -14.93 -22.19 -9.00
N ASP A 244 -13.72 -22.60 -9.40
CA ASP A 244 -13.22 -23.93 -9.03
C ASP A 244 -12.82 -23.98 -7.55
N TYR A 245 -12.11 -22.94 -7.09
CA TYR A 245 -11.57 -22.87 -5.73
C TYR A 245 -11.88 -21.55 -5.05
N LEU A 246 -12.39 -21.63 -3.83
CA LEU A 246 -12.50 -20.51 -2.92
C LEU A 246 -11.31 -20.55 -1.96
N LEU A 247 -10.49 -19.50 -2.01
CA LEU A 247 -9.31 -19.34 -1.16
C LEU A 247 -9.63 -18.35 -0.04
N LEU A 248 -9.81 -18.85 1.18
CA LEU A 248 -10.26 -18.05 2.31
C LEU A 248 -9.13 -17.81 3.30
N TRP A 249 -8.98 -16.54 3.70
CA TRP A 249 -8.08 -16.13 4.76
C TRP A 249 -8.83 -15.45 5.89
N ASP A 250 -8.72 -16.08 7.07
CA ASP A 250 -9.43 -15.74 8.30
C ASP A 250 -10.93 -15.98 8.26
N THR A 251 -11.61 -15.87 9.40
CA THR A 251 -13.01 -16.23 9.54
C THR A 251 -13.93 -15.07 9.13
N PRO A 252 -15.03 -15.32 8.40
CA PRO A 252 -16.02 -14.29 8.14
C PRO A 252 -16.62 -13.72 9.43
N ASP A 253 -16.73 -12.40 9.52
CA ASP A 253 -17.37 -11.73 10.67
C ASP A 253 -18.89 -11.95 10.68
N THR A 254 -19.48 -12.18 9.51
CA THR A 254 -20.93 -12.35 9.32
C THR A 254 -21.31 -13.82 9.12
N PRO A 255 -22.23 -14.37 9.92
CA PRO A 255 -22.67 -15.77 9.82
C PRO A 255 -23.17 -16.15 8.42
N ILE A 256 -23.87 -15.25 7.73
CA ILE A 256 -24.43 -15.46 6.39
C ILE A 256 -23.36 -15.90 5.38
N VAL A 257 -22.17 -15.27 5.43
CA VAL A 257 -21.08 -15.61 4.50
C VAL A 257 -20.48 -16.97 4.83
N ALA A 258 -20.33 -17.29 6.12
CA ALA A 258 -19.85 -18.62 6.53
C ALA A 258 -20.83 -19.72 6.11
N GLU A 259 -22.13 -19.50 6.30
CA GLU A 259 -23.20 -20.42 5.88
C GLU A 259 -23.22 -20.62 4.35
N ALA A 260 -23.08 -19.55 3.57
CA ALA A 260 -23.02 -19.62 2.10
C ALA A 260 -21.81 -20.44 1.61
N ILE A 261 -20.65 -20.27 2.25
CA ILE A 261 -19.45 -21.04 1.93
C ILE A 261 -19.68 -22.53 2.20
N GLU A 262 -20.24 -22.88 3.36
CA GLU A 262 -20.53 -24.27 3.72
C GLU A 262 -21.61 -24.90 2.85
N ALA A 263 -22.60 -24.10 2.41
CA ALA A 263 -23.65 -24.55 1.52
C ALA A 263 -23.11 -24.89 0.12
N CYS A 264 -22.31 -24.00 -0.47
CA CYS A 264 -21.98 -24.03 -1.90
C CYS A 264 -20.55 -24.52 -2.22
N TYR A 265 -19.69 -24.67 -1.20
CA TYR A 265 -18.33 -25.15 -1.36
C TYR A 265 -18.00 -26.26 -0.35
N THR A 266 -17.07 -27.14 -0.73
CA THR A 266 -16.58 -28.23 0.12
C THR A 266 -15.17 -27.91 0.60
N LEU A 267 -14.96 -27.91 1.92
CA LEU A 267 -13.63 -27.73 2.50
C LEU A 267 -12.73 -28.91 2.13
N ILE A 268 -11.59 -28.63 1.48
CA ILE A 268 -10.63 -29.67 1.08
C ILE A 268 -9.29 -29.54 1.81
N ALA A 269 -8.97 -28.37 2.36
CA ALA A 269 -7.77 -28.14 3.15
C ALA A 269 -7.95 -27.00 4.14
N SER A 270 -7.36 -27.13 5.33
CA SER A 270 -7.37 -26.10 6.37
C SER A 270 -6.04 -26.12 7.13
N GLU A 271 -5.40 -24.96 7.27
CA GLU A 271 -4.16 -24.79 8.04
C GLU A 271 -4.11 -23.39 8.65
N GLY A 272 -4.23 -23.30 9.98
CA GLY A 272 -4.33 -22.02 10.68
C GLY A 272 -5.50 -21.18 10.18
N LYS A 273 -5.20 -19.96 9.67
CA LYS A 273 -6.18 -19.03 9.08
C LYS A 273 -6.54 -19.36 7.62
N LEU A 274 -5.74 -20.19 6.95
CA LEU A 274 -5.95 -20.52 5.53
C LEU A 274 -6.93 -21.68 5.40
N LYS A 275 -7.96 -21.49 4.58
CA LYS A 275 -8.86 -22.57 4.16
C LYS A 275 -8.98 -22.56 2.64
N LEU A 276 -9.00 -23.75 2.06
CA LEU A 276 -9.25 -23.95 0.64
C LEU A 276 -10.51 -24.79 0.49
N PHE A 277 -11.46 -24.26 -0.26
CA PHE A 277 -12.68 -24.96 -0.61
C PHE A 277 -12.73 -25.20 -2.12
N LYS A 278 -13.40 -26.28 -2.52
CA LYS A 278 -13.72 -26.61 -3.92
C LYS A 278 -15.21 -26.39 -4.15
N GLY A 279 -15.59 -25.79 -5.28
CA GLY A 279 -17.01 -25.58 -5.63
C GLY A 279 -17.77 -26.90 -5.67
N LYS A 280 -18.98 -26.94 -5.09
CA LYS A 280 -19.92 -28.06 -5.24
C LYS A 280 -20.67 -27.87 -6.55
N ARG A 281 -20.04 -28.22 -7.66
CA ARG A 281 -20.73 -28.26 -8.95
C ARG A 281 -21.67 -29.47 -8.96
N GLU A 282 -22.91 -29.27 -9.40
CA GLU A 282 -23.81 -30.36 -9.78
C GLU A 282 -23.35 -31.04 -11.08
#